data_AF-A0A644XM60-F1
#
_entry.id   AF-A0A644XM60-F1
#
_cell.length_a   1.000
_cell.length_b   1.000
_cell.length_c   1.000
_cell.angle_alpha   90.00
_cell.angle_beta   90.00
_cell.angle_gamma   90.00
#
_symmetry.space_group_name_H-M   'P 1'
#
loop_
_entity.id
_entity.type
_entity.pdbx_description
1 polymer ?
#
loop_
_entity_poly.entity_id
_entity_poly.type
_entity_poly.pdbx_seq_one_letter_code
_entity_poly.pdbx_strand_id
1 'polypeptide(L)'
;MEYFCLARRLAMLDAPLYCYLQNPESVTRNYLPDYMDTFHTFMEAKEALAARFSLDAPQWRENSNWAGLLIAIGNEYAPGNPASWHKKQDRVKSFARLPDMDHAIQTLVPQGLGRNKQIVANLVRRRMFCLLTLLYTIKNRR
;
A
#
# COMPACT_ATOMS: atom_id res chain seq x y z
N MET A 1 3.60 -12.73 -5.28
CA MET A 1 3.91 -12.95 -3.85
C MET A 1 4.79 -11.80 -3.38
N GLU A 2 4.22 -10.75 -2.78
CA GLU A 2 5.07 -9.87 -1.97
C GLU A 2 5.29 -10.59 -0.63
N TYR A 3 6.56 -10.85 -0.39
CA TYR A 3 7.04 -11.97 0.39
C TYR A 3 6.84 -11.74 1.89
N PHE A 4 5.96 -12.54 2.49
CA PHE A 4 6.39 -13.13 3.76
C PHE A 4 7.69 -13.87 3.50
N CYS A 5 8.75 -13.43 4.16
CA CYS A 5 10.04 -14.06 4.08
C CYS A 5 9.87 -15.55 4.45
N LEU A 6 10.01 -16.45 3.47
CA LEU A 6 10.21 -17.88 3.68
C LEU A 6 11.65 -18.10 4.17
N ALA A 7 11.98 -17.49 5.30
CA ALA A 7 13.32 -17.56 5.87
C ALA A 7 13.54 -18.96 6.45
N ARG A 8 14.52 -19.70 5.92
CA ARG A 8 14.96 -21.00 6.48
C ARG A 8 15.66 -20.87 7.84
N ARG A 9 16.00 -19.66 8.27
CA ARG A 9 16.59 -19.34 9.58
C ARG A 9 16.02 -18.03 10.12
N LEU A 10 15.73 -18.03 11.42
CA LEU A 10 15.29 -16.86 12.17
C LEU A 10 16.46 -15.89 12.33
N ALA A 11 16.31 -14.65 11.84
CA ALA A 11 17.21 -13.55 12.15
C ALA A 11 16.46 -12.59 13.08
N MET A 12 16.91 -12.49 14.34
CA MET A 12 16.44 -11.46 15.27
C MET A 12 17.23 -10.18 15.04
N LEU A 13 16.54 -9.06 14.99
CA LEU A 13 17.14 -7.72 14.91
C LEU A 13 16.79 -6.97 16.19
N ASP A 14 17.70 -6.11 16.65
CA ASP A 14 17.55 -5.31 17.86
C ASP A 14 16.58 -4.12 17.69
N ALA A 15 16.01 -3.94 16.51
CA ALA A 15 15.01 -2.92 16.17
C ALA A 15 13.82 -3.56 15.42
N PRO A 16 12.59 -3.01 15.56
CA PRO A 16 11.40 -3.59 14.93
C PRO A 16 11.54 -3.66 13.40
N LEU A 17 11.58 -4.90 12.87
CA LEU A 17 11.70 -5.24 11.44
C LEU A 17 10.45 -4.88 10.61
N TYR A 18 9.50 -4.14 11.18
CA TYR A 18 8.33 -3.62 10.49
C TYR A 18 8.54 -2.18 9.98
N CYS A 19 9.77 -1.79 9.68
CA CYS A 19 9.99 -0.72 8.72
C CYS A 19 9.72 -1.27 7.33
N TYR A 20 8.78 -0.67 6.60
CA TYR A 20 8.45 -1.01 5.23
C TYR A 20 9.68 -0.84 4.32
N LEU A 21 10.54 -1.85 4.26
CA LEU A 21 11.64 -1.96 3.31
C LEU A 21 11.02 -2.36 1.98
N GLN A 22 10.66 -1.35 1.21
CA GLN A 22 10.17 -1.51 -0.15
C GLN A 22 11.19 -2.31 -0.95
N ASN A 23 10.83 -3.53 -1.39
CA ASN A 23 11.64 -4.29 -2.32
C ASN A 23 11.74 -3.51 -3.64
N PRO A 24 12.93 -3.08 -4.08
CA PRO A 24 13.11 -2.40 -5.37
C PRO A 24 12.74 -3.30 -6.56
N GLU A 25 12.67 -4.63 -6.36
CA GLU A 25 12.20 -5.62 -7.34
C GLU A 25 10.73 -6.02 -7.18
N SER A 26 9.95 -5.35 -6.31
CA SER A 26 8.49 -5.52 -6.31
C SER A 26 7.92 -4.97 -7.63
N VAL A 27 7.65 -5.88 -8.55
CA VAL A 27 7.11 -5.58 -9.87
C VAL A 27 5.60 -5.41 -9.77
N THR A 28 5.15 -4.17 -9.56
CA THR A 28 3.93 -3.66 -10.21
C THR A 28 4.34 -2.72 -11.34
N ARG A 29 5.20 -3.21 -12.27
CA ARG A 29 5.52 -2.44 -13.49
C ARG A 29 4.32 -2.34 -14.44
N ASN A 30 3.39 -3.30 -14.35
CA ASN A 30 2.19 -3.37 -15.15
C ASN A 30 0.94 -3.20 -14.28
N TYR A 31 -0.11 -2.61 -14.86
CA TYR A 31 -1.42 -2.51 -14.23
C TYR A 31 -1.99 -3.91 -13.97
N LEU A 32 -2.41 -4.16 -12.72
CA LEU A 32 -3.08 -5.36 -12.25
C LEU A 32 -4.55 -5.03 -11.96
N PRO A 33 -5.52 -5.46 -12.78
CA PRO A 33 -6.94 -5.10 -12.62
C PRO A 33 -7.56 -5.54 -11.29
N ASP A 34 -7.13 -6.68 -10.77
CA ASP A 34 -7.61 -7.40 -9.59
C ASP A 34 -6.70 -7.22 -8.36
N TYR A 35 -5.93 -6.11 -8.34
CA TYR A 35 -4.97 -5.84 -7.27
C TYR A 35 -5.60 -5.85 -5.87
N MET A 36 -6.78 -5.24 -5.70
CA MET A 36 -7.41 -5.16 -4.38
C MET A 36 -7.87 -6.52 -3.87
N ASP A 37 -8.42 -7.36 -4.75
CA ASP A 37 -8.82 -8.73 -4.39
C ASP A 37 -7.59 -9.56 -3.98
N THR A 38 -6.52 -9.44 -4.78
CA THR A 38 -5.23 -10.06 -4.46
C THR A 38 -4.69 -9.59 -3.11
N PHE A 39 -4.75 -8.28 -2.82
CA PHE A 39 -4.32 -7.71 -1.56
C PHE A 39 -5.14 -8.24 -0.38
N HIS A 40 -6.46 -8.38 -0.52
CA HIS A 40 -7.32 -8.94 0.52
C HIS A 40 -6.95 -10.39 0.85
N THR A 41 -6.75 -11.24 -0.16
CA THR A 41 -6.27 -12.62 0.05
C THR A 41 -4.91 -12.64 0.77
N PHE A 42 -4.00 -11.71 0.44
CA PHE A 42 -2.73 -11.59 1.15
C PHE A 42 -2.89 -11.16 2.61
N MET A 43 -3.82 -10.25 2.89
CA MET A 43 -4.12 -9.82 4.27
C MET A 43 -4.69 -10.96 5.10
N GLU A 44 -5.60 -11.76 4.56
CA GLU A 44 -6.14 -12.95 5.25
C GLU A 44 -5.04 -13.96 5.60
N ALA A 45 -4.16 -14.28 4.62
CA ALA A 45 -3.02 -15.16 4.85
C ALA A 45 -2.06 -14.58 5.91
N LYS A 46 -1.91 -13.25 5.94
CA LYS A 46 -1.07 -12.54 6.89
C LYS A 46 -1.63 -12.57 8.31
N GLU A 47 -2.92 -12.37 8.47
CA GLU A 47 -3.64 -12.51 9.73
C GLU A 47 -3.57 -13.93 10.27
N ALA A 48 -3.78 -14.94 9.41
CA ALA A 48 -3.65 -16.35 9.78
C ALA A 48 -2.24 -16.69 10.28
N LEU A 49 -1.20 -16.13 9.64
CA LEU A 49 0.17 -16.32 10.07
C LEU A 49 0.46 -15.61 11.41
N ALA A 50 -0.01 -14.37 11.56
CA ALA A 50 0.13 -13.61 12.79
C ALA A 50 -0.54 -14.32 13.98
N ALA A 51 -1.74 -14.87 13.77
CA ALA A 51 -2.44 -15.67 14.75
C ALA A 51 -1.68 -16.97 15.09
N ARG A 52 -1.19 -17.70 14.08
CA ARG A 52 -0.46 -18.96 14.26
C ARG A 52 0.80 -18.82 15.12
N PHE A 53 1.51 -17.71 14.98
CA PHE A 53 2.74 -17.45 15.73
C PHE A 53 2.56 -16.53 16.93
N SER A 54 1.31 -16.14 17.26
CA SER A 54 1.01 -15.18 18.33
C SER A 54 1.89 -13.92 18.24
N LEU A 55 1.98 -13.37 17.03
CA LEU A 55 2.83 -12.22 16.72
C LEU A 55 2.34 -10.97 17.49
N ASP A 56 3.10 -10.58 18.51
CA ASP A 56 2.92 -9.32 19.23
C ASP A 56 3.70 -8.19 18.55
N ALA A 57 3.26 -7.82 17.35
CA ALA A 57 3.82 -6.73 16.58
C ALA A 57 2.86 -5.53 16.59
N PRO A 58 3.15 -4.42 17.29
CA PRO A 58 2.22 -3.31 17.35
C PRO A 58 1.97 -2.74 15.94
N GLN A 59 0.71 -2.51 15.62
CA GLN A 59 0.25 -1.80 14.41
C GLN A 59 0.68 -2.47 13.08
N TRP A 60 1.02 -3.75 13.07
CA TRP A 60 1.46 -4.46 11.86
C TRP A 60 0.38 -4.44 10.78
N ARG A 61 -0.89 -4.49 11.18
CA ARG A 61 -2.06 -4.57 10.30
C ARG A 61 -2.29 -3.24 9.58
N GLU A 62 -2.25 -2.13 10.30
CA GLU A 62 -2.38 -0.78 9.78
C GLU A 62 -1.21 -0.42 8.86
N ASN A 63 0.00 -0.83 9.21
CA ASN A 63 1.17 -0.68 8.32
C ASN A 63 0.99 -1.47 7.01
N SER A 64 0.42 -2.67 7.08
CA SER A 64 0.15 -3.50 5.90
C SER A 64 -0.94 -2.91 5.01
N ASN A 65 -1.99 -2.34 5.61
CA ASN A 65 -3.03 -1.61 4.89
C ASN A 65 -2.47 -0.34 4.23
N TRP A 66 -1.66 0.45 4.93
CA TRP A 66 -0.97 1.60 4.32
C TRP A 66 -0.13 1.22 3.11
N ALA A 67 0.63 0.14 3.22
CA ALA A 67 1.40 -0.40 2.11
C ALA A 67 0.53 -0.79 0.92
N GLY A 68 -0.53 -1.57 1.18
CA GLY A 68 -1.50 -2.00 0.18
C GLY A 68 -2.14 -0.81 -0.54
N LEU A 69 -2.55 0.21 0.20
CA LEU A 69 -3.14 1.42 -0.37
C LEU A 69 -2.17 2.17 -1.30
N LEU A 70 -0.90 2.33 -0.90
CA LEU A 70 0.09 3.01 -1.72
C LEU A 70 0.39 2.26 -3.02
N ILE A 71 0.41 0.92 -2.97
CA ILE A 71 0.54 0.09 -4.17
C ILE A 71 -0.73 0.18 -5.02
N ALA A 72 -1.93 0.12 -4.43
CA ALA A 72 -3.21 0.26 -5.14
C ALA A 72 -3.26 1.58 -5.92
N ILE A 73 -2.84 2.68 -5.30
CA ILE A 73 -2.74 4.00 -5.93
C ILE A 73 -1.75 3.98 -7.10
N GLY A 74 -0.55 3.42 -6.88
CA GLY A 74 0.46 3.28 -7.92
C GLY A 74 -0.04 2.46 -9.11
N ASN A 75 -0.74 1.37 -8.83
CA ASN A 75 -1.35 0.47 -9.79
C ASN A 75 -2.46 1.17 -10.59
N GLU A 76 -3.38 1.86 -9.93
CA GLU A 76 -4.51 2.54 -10.59
C GLU A 76 -4.02 3.62 -11.57
N TYR A 77 -2.93 4.31 -11.25
CA TYR A 77 -2.31 5.29 -12.14
C TYR A 77 -1.23 4.74 -13.06
N ALA A 78 -1.04 3.42 -13.14
CA ALA A 78 -0.10 2.82 -14.09
C ALA A 78 -0.51 3.13 -15.55
N PRO A 79 0.45 3.30 -16.49
CA PRO A 79 0.16 3.61 -17.89
C PRO A 79 -0.76 2.59 -18.58
N GLY A 80 -0.70 1.32 -18.18
CA GLY A 80 -1.51 0.24 -18.76
C GLY A 80 -2.98 0.22 -18.33
N ASN A 81 -3.42 1.08 -17.41
CA ASN A 81 -4.82 1.13 -16.99
C ASN A 81 -5.65 1.97 -18.00
N PRO A 82 -6.61 1.37 -18.74
CA PRO A 82 -7.41 2.06 -19.76
C PRO A 82 -8.47 3.01 -19.17
N ALA A 83 -8.67 3.03 -17.85
CA ALA A 83 -9.66 3.88 -17.21
C ALA A 83 -9.36 5.38 -17.39
N SER A 84 -10.43 6.19 -17.52
CA SER A 84 -10.33 7.65 -17.53
C SER A 84 -9.84 8.18 -16.17
N TRP A 85 -9.26 9.38 -16.15
CA TRP A 85 -8.72 9.96 -14.92
C TRP A 85 -9.79 10.14 -13.82
N HIS A 86 -11.03 10.46 -14.20
CA HIS A 86 -12.16 10.53 -13.25
C HIS A 86 -12.43 9.17 -12.60
N LYS A 87 -12.51 8.08 -13.39
CA LYS A 87 -12.70 6.73 -12.88
C LYS A 87 -11.56 6.28 -11.97
N LYS A 88 -10.31 6.58 -12.35
CA LYS A 88 -9.12 6.30 -11.52
C LYS A 88 -9.20 7.02 -10.17
N GLN A 89 -9.54 8.31 -10.19
CA GLN A 89 -9.72 9.09 -8.96
C GLN A 89 -10.80 8.52 -8.05
N ASP A 90 -11.95 8.14 -8.61
CA ASP A 90 -13.07 7.61 -7.82
C ASP A 90 -12.76 6.23 -7.23
N ARG A 91 -11.99 5.39 -7.95
CA ARG A 91 -11.45 4.13 -7.42
C ARG A 91 -10.45 4.35 -6.29
N VAL A 92 -9.53 5.30 -6.44
CA VAL A 92 -8.59 5.64 -5.35
C VAL A 92 -9.33 6.14 -4.12
N LYS A 93 -10.38 6.96 -4.30
CA LYS A 93 -11.26 7.36 -3.20
C LYS A 93 -11.95 6.16 -2.55
N SER A 94 -12.44 5.19 -3.34
CA SER A 94 -13.09 4.00 -2.78
C SER A 94 -12.11 3.13 -2.00
N PHE A 95 -10.88 2.94 -2.48
CA PHE A 95 -9.84 2.20 -1.75
C PHE A 95 -9.54 2.85 -0.40
N ALA A 96 -9.37 4.18 -0.37
CA ALA A 96 -9.11 4.93 0.87
C ALA A 96 -10.32 5.02 1.83
N ARG A 97 -11.50 4.54 1.41
CA ARG A 97 -12.73 4.46 2.23
C ARG A 97 -13.03 3.04 2.70
N LEU A 98 -12.26 2.04 2.28
CA LEU A 98 -12.38 0.69 2.82
C LEU A 98 -12.11 0.74 4.33
N PRO A 99 -12.88 0.02 5.18
CA PRO A 99 -12.80 0.16 6.64
C PRO A 99 -11.38 0.00 7.19
N ASP A 100 -10.66 -1.03 6.78
CA ASP A 100 -9.29 -1.30 7.27
C ASP A 100 -8.28 -0.24 6.79
N MET A 101 -8.47 0.28 5.57
CA MET A 101 -7.63 1.34 5.00
C MET A 101 -7.91 2.68 5.67
N ASP A 102 -9.19 3.00 5.88
CA ASP A 102 -9.62 4.22 6.57
C ASP A 102 -9.12 4.23 8.01
N HIS A 103 -9.24 3.09 8.70
CA HIS A 103 -8.67 2.90 10.03
C HIS A 103 -7.16 3.14 10.02
N ALA A 104 -6.42 2.53 9.09
CA ALA A 104 -4.98 2.75 8.97
C ALA A 104 -4.62 4.23 8.73
N ILE A 105 -5.39 4.94 7.89
CA ILE A 105 -5.19 6.37 7.60
C ILE A 105 -5.35 7.24 8.85
N GLN A 106 -6.31 6.90 9.72
CA GLN A 106 -6.61 7.63 10.95
C GLN A 106 -5.60 7.30 12.06
N THR A 107 -5.19 6.04 12.17
CA THR A 107 -4.35 5.54 13.26
C THR A 107 -2.86 5.79 13.04
N LEU A 108 -2.38 5.75 11.79
CA LEU A 108 -0.95 5.80 11.48
C LEU A 108 -0.55 6.99 10.59
N VAL A 109 0.62 7.54 10.90
CA VAL A 109 1.37 8.42 10.00
C VAL A 109 2.55 7.62 9.44
N PRO A 110 2.55 7.24 8.15
CA PRO A 110 3.67 6.50 7.60
C PRO A 110 4.92 7.41 7.59
N GLN A 111 6.02 6.88 8.12
CA GLN A 111 7.34 7.51 8.19
C GLN A 111 8.37 6.65 7.44
N GLY A 112 9.51 7.24 7.07
CA GLY A 112 10.58 6.53 6.36
C GLY A 112 10.29 6.24 4.88
N LEU A 113 9.20 6.78 4.32
CA LEU A 113 8.91 6.68 2.89
C LEU A 113 9.83 7.60 2.09
N GLY A 114 10.23 7.15 0.89
CA GLY A 114 10.91 8.03 -0.08
C GLY A 114 10.07 9.28 -0.39
N ARG A 115 10.73 10.40 -0.71
CA ARG A 115 10.12 11.74 -0.84
C ARG A 115 8.80 11.77 -1.61
N ASN A 116 8.73 11.13 -2.78
CA ASN A 116 7.51 11.10 -3.61
C ASN A 116 6.36 10.34 -2.94
N LYS A 117 6.67 9.22 -2.26
CA LYS A 117 5.67 8.41 -1.55
C LYS A 117 5.16 9.11 -0.31
N GLN A 118 6.02 9.86 0.39
CA GLN A 118 5.60 10.67 1.53
C GLN A 118 4.59 11.75 1.10
N ILE A 119 4.79 12.37 -0.07
CA ILE A 119 3.82 13.31 -0.65
C ILE A 119 2.48 12.63 -0.91
N VAL A 120 2.49 11.45 -1.56
CA VAL A 120 1.26 10.68 -1.82
C VAL A 120 0.54 10.35 -0.51
N ALA A 121 1.24 9.84 0.49
CA ALA A 121 0.66 9.52 1.79
C ALA A 121 0.03 10.76 2.45
N ASN A 122 0.72 11.90 2.42
CA ASN A 122 0.20 13.17 2.97
C ASN A 122 -1.08 13.63 2.25
N LEU A 123 -1.14 13.49 0.92
CA LEU A 123 -2.33 13.85 0.14
C LEU A 123 -3.52 12.94 0.44
N VAL A 124 -3.27 11.63 0.57
CA VAL A 124 -4.30 10.64 0.94
C VAL A 124 -4.87 10.93 2.32
N ARG A 125 -4.00 11.19 3.32
CA ARG A 125 -4.44 11.56 4.68
C ARG A 125 -5.30 12.82 4.69
N ARG A 126 -4.95 13.82 3.88
CA ARG A 126 -5.72 15.07 3.73
C ARG A 126 -6.92 14.94 2.79
N ARG A 127 -7.22 13.75 2.27
CA ARG A 127 -8.29 13.48 1.29
C ARG A 127 -8.20 14.32 0.00
N MET A 128 -7.00 14.76 -0.36
CA MET A 128 -6.73 15.62 -1.53
C MET A 128 -6.57 14.79 -2.82
N PHE A 129 -7.56 13.97 -3.15
CA PHE A 129 -7.50 13.01 -4.28
C PHE A 129 -7.45 13.67 -5.66
N CYS A 130 -8.03 14.88 -5.81
CA CYS A 130 -7.94 15.63 -7.05
C CYS A 130 -6.49 16.07 -7.33
N LEU A 131 -5.80 16.61 -6.33
CA LEU A 131 -4.39 17.00 -6.46
C LEU A 131 -3.49 15.79 -6.69
N LEU A 132 -3.76 14.68 -6.01
CA LEU A 132 -3.07 13.41 -6.24
C LEU A 132 -3.19 12.97 -7.70
N THR A 133 -4.41 12.96 -8.24
CA THR A 133 -4.67 12.60 -9.64
C THR A 133 -3.92 13.52 -10.60
N LEU A 134 -3.93 14.84 -10.34
CA LEU A 134 -3.20 15.82 -11.16
C LEU A 134 -1.69 15.58 -11.18
N LEU A 135 -1.09 15.23 -10.04
CA LEU A 135 0.35 14.92 -9.99
C LEU A 135 0.68 13.69 -10.84
N TYR A 136 -0.16 12.65 -10.78
CA TYR A 136 0.02 11.45 -11.60
C TYR A 136 -0.21 11.72 -13.10
N THR A 137 -1.16 12.58 -13.48
CA THR A 137 -1.33 12.94 -14.90
C THR A 137 -0.14 13.71 -15.45
N ILE A 138 0.48 14.60 -14.66
CA ILE A 138 1.72 15.29 -15.06
C ILE A 138 2.88 14.30 -15.15
N LYS A 139 3.03 13.42 -14.15
CA LYS A 139 4.10 12.41 -14.12
C LYS A 139 4.02 11.47 -15.33
N ASN A 140 2.83 11.02 -15.70
CA ASN A 140 2.63 10.04 -16.77
C ASN A 140 2.64 10.68 -18.19
N ARG A 141 2.69 12.01 -18.30
CA ARG A 141 2.89 12.73 -19.56
C ARG A 141 4.37 12.95 -19.91
N ARG A 142 5.26 12.79 -18.94
CA ARG A 142 6.72 12.82 -19.12
C ARG A 142 7.24 11.41 -19.32
#